data_AF-A0A372ZIS7-F1
#
_entry.id   AF-A0A372ZIS7-F1
#
_cell.length_a   1.000
_cell.length_b   1.000
_cell.length_c   1.000
_cell.angle_alpha   90.00
_cell.angle_beta   90.00
_cell.angle_gamma   90.00
#
_symmetry.space_group_name_H-M   'P 1'
#
loop_
_entity.id
_entity.type
_entity.pdbx_description
1 polymer ?
#
loop_
_entity_poly.entity_id
_entity_poly.type
_entity_poly.pdbx_seq_one_letter_code
_entity_poly.pdbx_strand_id
1 'polypeptide(L)'
;MTTNAWAPTWPEAVINRYLTVGGAHLDLSSHTFWTDYTYQGRHHIGHRRKVDGFLWRCHGCGQQGGVGFYREPYLPNERQKALDDSNEHASACRAMPKPGIN
;
A
#
# COMPACT_ATOMS: atom_id res chain seq x y z
N MET A 1 35.58 9.15 3.75
CA MET A 1 34.42 9.89 4.28
C MET A 1 33.22 8.98 4.16
N THR A 2 32.76 8.43 5.28
CA THR A 2 31.66 7.45 5.31
C THR A 2 30.39 8.21 5.66
N THR A 3 29.58 8.54 4.66
CA THR A 3 28.26 9.14 4.87
C THR A 3 27.33 8.04 5.38
N ASN A 4 27.18 7.91 6.71
CA ASN A 4 26.04 7.22 7.29
C ASN A 4 24.80 8.09 7.00
N ALA A 5 24.16 7.84 5.86
CA ALA A 5 22.85 8.40 5.59
C ALA A 5 21.87 7.80 6.62
N TRP A 6 21.45 8.59 7.60
CA TRP A 6 20.27 8.28 8.41
C TRP A 6 19.06 8.29 7.49
N ALA A 7 18.77 7.15 6.86
CA ALA A 7 17.45 6.95 6.31
C ALA A 7 16.46 7.06 7.48
N PRO A 8 15.42 7.92 7.40
CA PRO A 8 14.41 7.97 8.44
C PRO A 8 13.85 6.57 8.63
N THR A 9 13.72 6.11 9.87
CA THR A 9 13.09 4.83 10.18
C THR A 9 11.67 4.89 9.61
N TRP A 10 11.38 4.04 8.63
CA TRP A 10 10.04 3.96 8.06
C TRP A 10 9.06 3.52 9.15
N PRO A 11 7.77 3.94 9.06
CA PRO A 11 6.75 3.43 9.96
C PRO A 11 6.75 1.90 9.94
N GLU A 12 6.44 1.29 11.09
CA GLU A 12 6.31 -0.15 11.22
C GLU A 12 5.31 -0.69 10.18
N ALA A 13 5.59 -1.85 9.61
CA ALA A 13 4.85 -2.48 8.51
C ALA A 13 5.00 -1.88 7.10
N VAL A 14 5.63 -0.71 6.91
CA VAL A 14 5.88 -0.17 5.55
C VAL A 14 6.94 -1.01 4.84
N ILE A 15 6.55 -1.66 3.75
CA ILE A 15 7.43 -2.51 2.94
C ILE A 15 7.94 -1.81 1.69
N ASN A 16 7.27 -0.73 1.25
CA ASN A 16 7.76 0.13 0.18
C ASN A 16 7.18 1.55 0.30
N ARG A 17 7.91 2.55 -0.19
CA ARG A 17 7.49 3.95 -0.21
C ARG A 17 7.81 4.58 -1.56
N TYR A 18 6.85 5.31 -2.11
CA TYR A 18 6.99 6.07 -3.35
C TYR A 18 6.83 7.57 -3.08
N LEU A 19 7.47 8.39 -3.92
CA LEU A 19 7.26 9.83 -3.97
C LEU A 19 6.27 10.13 -5.10
N THR A 20 5.16 10.80 -4.78
CA THR A 20 4.18 11.24 -5.77
C THR A 20 4.69 12.46 -6.54
N VAL A 21 4.15 12.74 -7.72
CA VAL A 21 4.45 13.97 -8.49
C VAL A 21 4.12 15.24 -7.69
N GLY A 22 3.09 15.19 -6.85
CA GLY A 22 2.73 16.29 -5.93
C GLY A 22 3.67 16.47 -4.73
N GLY A 23 4.69 15.62 -4.58
CA GLY A 23 5.66 15.67 -3.49
C GLY A 23 5.20 15.00 -2.19
N ALA A 24 4.04 14.35 -2.17
CA ALA A 24 3.58 13.54 -1.03
C ALA A 24 4.15 12.11 -1.06
N HIS A 25 4.26 11.49 0.11
CA HIS A 25 4.57 10.06 0.23
C HIS A 25 3.35 9.18 -0.11
N LEU A 26 3.63 8.01 -0.66
CA LEU A 26 2.70 6.90 -0.77
C LEU A 26 3.36 5.68 -0.14
N ASP A 27 2.72 5.09 0.87
CA ASP A 27 3.25 3.97 1.63
C ASP A 27 2.51 2.69 1.26
N LEU A 28 3.24 1.66 0.87
CA LEU A 28 2.75 0.29 0.75
C LEU A 28 3.16 -0.46 2.02
N SER A 29 2.18 -0.99 2.75
CA SER A 29 2.40 -1.67 4.03
C SER A 29 1.91 -3.12 3.99
N SER A 30 2.48 -3.98 4.82
CA SER A 30 1.84 -5.24 5.19
C SER A 30 0.57 -4.94 6.00
N HIS A 31 -0.48 -5.72 5.76
CA HIS A 31 -1.77 -5.50 6.39
C HIS A 31 -2.50 -6.82 6.62
N THR A 32 -2.95 -7.07 7.84
CA THR A 32 -3.72 -8.27 8.18
C THR A 32 -5.22 -7.97 8.14
N PHE A 33 -5.99 -8.74 7.38
CA PHE A 33 -7.43 -8.52 7.18
C PHE A 33 -8.22 -9.83 7.06
N TRP A 34 -9.55 -9.72 7.15
CA TRP A 34 -10.48 -10.85 6.99
C TRP A 34 -11.03 -10.91 5.57
N THR A 35 -10.94 -12.08 4.94
CA THR A 35 -11.38 -12.30 3.57
C THR A 35 -12.05 -13.66 3.38
N ASP A 36 -12.94 -13.76 2.39
CA ASP A 36 -13.53 -15.00 1.90
C ASP A 36 -12.77 -15.56 0.67
N TYR A 37 -11.56 -15.06 0.42
CA TYR A 37 -10.69 -15.49 -0.70
C TYR A 37 -9.54 -16.39 -0.21
N THR A 38 -8.97 -17.17 -1.13
CA THR A 38 -7.81 -18.01 -0.83
C THR A 38 -6.49 -17.26 -1.07
N TYR A 39 -5.39 -17.82 -0.59
CA TYR A 39 -4.05 -17.32 -0.92
C TYR A 39 -3.67 -17.57 -2.38
N GLN A 40 -4.42 -18.39 -3.12
CA GLN A 40 -4.19 -18.68 -4.55
C GLN A 40 -4.86 -17.63 -5.44
N GLY A 41 -5.68 -16.75 -4.87
CA GLY A 41 -6.36 -15.68 -5.58
C GLY A 41 -7.79 -15.48 -5.07
N ARG A 42 -8.56 -14.72 -5.83
CA ARG A 42 -9.90 -14.24 -5.46
C ARG A 42 -11.02 -15.25 -5.77
N HIS A 43 -10.78 -16.53 -5.49
CA HIS A 43 -11.81 -17.56 -5.53
C HIS A 43 -12.59 -17.55 -4.20
N HIS A 44 -13.89 -17.26 -4.27
CA HIS A 44 -14.75 -17.18 -3.10
C HIS A 44 -14.93 -18.56 -2.46
N ILE A 45 -14.52 -18.72 -1.20
CA ILE A 45 -14.57 -20.00 -0.46
C ILE A 45 -15.70 -20.09 0.57
N GLY A 46 -16.54 -19.05 0.68
CA GLY A 46 -17.76 -19.08 1.50
C GLY A 46 -17.55 -19.08 3.02
N HIS A 47 -16.32 -18.90 3.50
CA HIS A 47 -16.02 -18.70 4.91
C HIS A 47 -14.86 -17.72 5.11
N ARG A 48 -14.98 -16.84 6.12
CA ARG A 48 -14.00 -15.80 6.40
C ARG A 48 -12.77 -16.38 7.09
N ARG A 49 -11.60 -15.96 6.63
CA ARG A 49 -10.29 -16.25 7.22
C ARG A 49 -9.47 -14.98 7.39
N LYS A 50 -8.60 -14.97 8.39
CA LYS A 50 -7.61 -13.91 8.58
C LYS A 50 -6.39 -14.22 7.71
N VAL A 51 -5.91 -13.24 6.95
CA VAL A 51 -4.72 -13.36 6.09
C VAL A 51 -3.84 -12.14 6.21
N ASP A 52 -2.54 -12.32 5.99
CA ASP A 52 -1.59 -11.23 5.82
C ASP A 52 -1.45 -10.90 4.34
N GLY A 53 -1.68 -9.64 3.98
CA GLY A 53 -1.52 -9.16 2.63
C GLY A 53 -1.00 -7.72 2.62
N PHE A 54 -1.49 -6.90 1.71
CA PHE A 54 -0.92 -5.56 1.49
C PHE A 54 -1.99 -4.50 1.30
N LEU A 55 -1.65 -3.28 1.72
CA LEU A 55 -2.46 -2.10 1.52
C LEU A 55 -1.54 -0.92 1.27
N TRP A 56 -1.78 -0.15 0.21
CA TRP A 56 -1.09 1.13 0.01
C TRP A 56 -1.99 2.31 0.35
N ARG A 57 -1.38 3.42 0.81
CA ARG A 57 -2.05 4.68 1.11
C ARG A 57 -1.24 5.86 0.59
N CYS A 58 -1.87 6.73 -0.19
CA CYS A 58 -1.31 7.98 -0.65
C CYS A 58 -1.60 9.09 0.37
N HIS A 59 -0.55 9.71 0.92
CA HIS A 59 -0.69 10.76 1.94
C HIS A 59 -1.01 12.14 1.36
N GLY A 60 -0.90 12.32 0.03
CA GLY A 60 -1.32 13.55 -0.65
C GLY A 60 -2.84 13.59 -0.86
N CYS A 61 -3.37 12.66 -1.65
CA CYS A 61 -4.79 12.63 -1.98
C CYS A 61 -5.67 11.86 -0.96
N GLY A 62 -5.06 11.05 -0.09
CA GLY A 62 -5.76 10.21 0.89
C GLY A 62 -6.35 8.92 0.30
N GLN A 63 -6.09 8.61 -0.97
CA GLN A 63 -6.54 7.35 -1.55
C GLN A 63 -5.79 6.15 -0.96
N GLN A 64 -6.49 5.01 -0.94
CA GLN A 64 -5.92 3.72 -0.60
C GLN A 64 -6.07 2.75 -1.76
N GLY A 65 -5.11 1.83 -1.83
CA GLY A 65 -5.08 0.73 -2.77
C GLY A 65 -6.07 -0.36 -2.44
N GLY A 66 -6.44 -1.10 -3.45
CA GLY A 66 -7.30 -2.25 -3.32
C GLY A 66 -7.69 -2.80 -4.67
N VAL A 67 -8.31 -3.96 -4.64
CA VAL A 67 -8.60 -4.78 -5.82
C VAL A 67 -10.08 -5.11 -5.79
N GLY A 68 -10.71 -5.12 -6.96
CA GLY A 68 -12.16 -5.32 -7.07
C GLY A 68 -12.96 -4.06 -6.80
N PHE A 69 -14.29 -4.21 -6.86
CA PHE A 69 -15.23 -3.10 -6.75
C PHE A 69 -15.24 -2.48 -5.35
N TYR A 70 -14.98 -3.28 -4.30
CA TYR A 70 -15.02 -2.82 -2.92
C TYR A 70 -13.65 -2.38 -2.38
N ARG A 71 -12.63 -2.29 -3.25
CA ARG A 71 -11.25 -1.92 -2.89
C ARG A 71 -10.71 -2.78 -1.75
N GLU A 72 -10.93 -4.09 -1.83
CA GLU A 72 -10.38 -5.02 -0.85
C GLU A 72 -8.84 -4.96 -0.84
N PRO A 73 -8.19 -5.15 0.32
CA PRO A 73 -6.72 -5.21 0.35
C PRO A 73 -6.17 -6.33 -0.55
N TYR A 74 -4.91 -6.18 -0.95
CA TYR A 74 -4.21 -7.15 -1.78
C TYR A 74 -3.92 -8.41 -0.98
N LEU A 75 -4.20 -9.57 -1.56
CA LEU A 75 -3.91 -10.88 -0.98
C LEU A 75 -2.39 -11.14 -0.93
N PRO A 76 -1.93 -12.11 -0.11
CA PRO A 76 -0.51 -12.42 0.01
C PRO A 76 0.19 -12.75 -1.32
N ASN A 77 -0.52 -13.35 -2.29
CA ASN A 77 0.01 -13.64 -3.63
C ASN A 77 -0.06 -12.46 -4.62
N GLU A 78 -0.65 -11.33 -4.22
CA GLU A 78 -0.83 -10.14 -5.06
C GLU A 78 0.22 -9.05 -4.78
N ARG A 79 1.35 -9.40 -4.15
CA ARG A 79 2.42 -8.45 -3.79
C ARG A 79 2.89 -7.61 -4.98
N GLN A 80 3.14 -8.25 -6.13
CA GLN A 80 3.61 -7.53 -7.32
C GLN A 80 2.56 -6.55 -7.81
N LYS A 81 1.28 -6.95 -7.83
CA LYS A 81 0.19 -6.05 -8.20
C LYS A 81 0.07 -4.87 -7.24
N ALA A 82 0.24 -5.10 -5.94
CA ALA A 82 0.23 -4.02 -4.96
C ALA A 82 1.36 -3.00 -5.22
N LEU A 83 2.56 -3.48 -5.58
CA LEU A 83 3.69 -2.65 -5.98
C LEU A 83 3.38 -1.87 -7.26
N ASP A 84 2.89 -2.54 -8.30
CA ASP A 84 2.59 -1.92 -9.59
C ASP A 84 1.52 -0.83 -9.46
N ASP A 85 0.39 -1.14 -8.82
CA ASP A 85 -0.71 -0.19 -8.61
C ASP A 85 -0.28 1.02 -7.75
N SER A 86 0.55 0.77 -6.73
CA SER A 86 1.07 1.83 -5.86
C SER A 86 2.04 2.76 -6.60
N ASN A 87 2.90 2.21 -7.46
CA ASN A 87 3.81 2.98 -8.30
C ASN A 87 3.05 3.75 -9.38
N GLU A 88 2.07 3.12 -10.03
CA GLU A 88 1.18 3.75 -11.00
C GLU A 88 0.50 4.98 -10.39
N HIS A 89 -0.12 4.82 -9.22
CA HIS A 89 -0.74 5.95 -8.51
C HIS A 89 0.29 7.04 -8.19
N ALA A 90 1.46 6.68 -7.66
CA ALA A 90 2.49 7.65 -7.32
C ALA A 90 2.94 8.48 -8.53
N SER A 91 3.12 7.83 -9.68
CA SER A 91 3.55 8.47 -10.93
C SER A 91 2.53 9.45 -11.51
N ALA A 92 1.24 9.33 -11.15
CA ALA A 92 0.18 10.19 -11.64
C ALA A 92 -0.30 11.24 -10.60
N CYS A 93 -0.19 10.94 -9.30
CA CYS A 93 -0.78 11.77 -8.26
C CYS A 93 -0.06 13.12 -8.10
N ARG A 94 -0.78 14.21 -8.36
CA ARG A 94 -0.32 15.60 -8.21
C ARG A 94 -0.78 16.28 -6.92
N ALA A 95 -1.48 15.56 -6.04
CA ALA A 95 -1.92 16.12 -4.76
C ALA A 95 -0.71 16.39 -3.86
N MET A 96 -0.64 17.61 -3.34
CA MET A 96 0.40 18.00 -2.37
C MET A 96 0.20 17.28 -1.04
N PRO A 97 1.26 17.11 -0.22
CA PRO A 97 1.13 16.63 1.14
C PRO A 97 0.10 17.48 1.90
N LYS A 98 -0.84 16.84 2.61
CA LYS A 98 -1.77 17.58 3.47
C LYS A 98 -0.97 18.24 4.61
N PRO A 99 -1.10 19.56 4.83
CA PRO A 99 -0.45 20.21 5.97
C PRO A 99 -1.03 19.63 7.27
N GLY A 100 -0.16 19.14 8.16
CA GLY A 100 -0.54 18.88 9.56
C GLY A 100 -0.85 17.44 9.96
N ILE A 101 -0.23 16.42 9.37
CA ILE A 101 -0.10 15.11 10.04
C ILE A 101 1.36 14.68 9.94
N ASN A 102 2.16 15.15 10.89
CA ASN A 102 3.46 14.56 11.23
C ASN A 102 3.25 13.38 12.17
#